data_AF-A0A4W3GRW1-F1
#
_entry.id   AF-A0A4W3GRW1-F1
#
_cell.length_a   1.000
_cell.length_b   1.000
_cell.length_c   1.000
_cell.angle_alpha   90.00
_cell.angle_beta   90.00
_cell.angle_gamma   90.00
#
_symmetry.space_group_name_H-M   'P 1'
#
loop_
_entity.id
_entity.type
_entity.pdbx_description
1 polymer ?
#
loop_
_entity_poly.entity_id
_entity_poly.type
_entity_poly.pdbx_seq_one_letter_code
_entity_poly.pdbx_strand_id
1 'polypeptide(L)'
;RKRETWGMAIAARSQGLHKQRIWVNISMGGIRIIDEKTGVIEHEHSVDKISFIARDVTDNRAFGYVCGASGQHQFLAIKTAQQVGIHCWSHSQLVLSQSLFTPPPPPPLHPP
;
A
#
# COMPACT_ATOMS: atom_id res chain seq x y z
N ARG A 1 19.50 15.71 -4.80
CA ARG A 1 18.08 15.86 -4.44
C ARG A 1 17.47 14.46 -4.21
N LYS A 2 17.81 13.79 -3.10
CA LYS A 2 17.49 12.36 -2.85
C LYS A 2 17.47 12.00 -1.34
N ARG A 3 16.98 12.92 -0.49
CA ARG A 3 17.04 12.79 0.98
C ARG A 3 15.73 13.10 1.72
N GLU A 4 14.61 13.27 1.01
CA GLU A 4 13.37 13.76 1.66
C GLU A 4 12.33 12.66 1.90
N THR A 5 12.46 11.48 1.27
CA THR A 5 11.47 10.40 1.37
C THR A 5 11.60 9.52 2.62
N TRP A 6 12.73 9.56 3.32
CA TRP A 6 12.95 8.73 4.52
C TRP A 6 12.29 9.31 5.78
N GLY A 7 12.06 10.63 5.85
CA GLY A 7 11.54 11.29 7.05
C GLY A 7 10.12 10.86 7.41
N MET A 8 9.24 10.68 6.41
CA MET A 8 7.84 10.31 6.64
C MET A 8 7.68 8.86 7.13
N ALA A 9 8.49 7.94 6.60
CA ALA A 9 8.50 6.55 7.03
C ALA A 9 9.08 6.36 8.45
N ILE A 10 9.89 7.30 8.92
CA ILE A 10 10.44 7.33 10.29
C ILE A 10 9.41 7.96 11.26
N ALA A 11 8.72 9.02 10.85
CA ALA A 11 7.70 9.69 11.66
C ALA A 11 6.51 8.78 12.04
N ALA A 12 6.08 7.90 11.12
CA ALA A 12 5.02 6.93 11.41
C ALA A 12 5.45 5.85 12.44
N ARG A 13 6.74 5.50 12.45
CA ARG A 13 7.31 4.54 13.41
C ARG A 13 7.50 5.16 14.80
N SER A 14 7.82 6.46 14.88
CA SER A 14 8.03 7.16 16.14
C SER A 14 6.74 7.49 16.91
N GLN A 15 5.56 7.30 16.30
CA GLN A 15 4.26 7.49 16.98
C GLN A 15 3.66 6.20 17.57
N GLY A 16 4.39 5.08 17.58
CA GLY A 16 3.88 3.82 18.16
C GLY A 16 2.74 3.18 17.36
N LEU A 17 2.48 3.66 16.15
CA LEU A 17 1.43 3.13 15.29
C LEU A 17 1.90 1.79 14.71
N HIS A 18 1.37 0.69 15.27
CA HIS A 18 1.58 -0.63 14.70
C HIS A 18 0.98 -0.68 13.29
N LYS A 19 1.66 -1.39 12.37
CA LYS A 19 1.14 -1.57 11.00
C LYS A 19 -0.25 -2.21 11.06
N GLN A 20 -1.18 -1.70 10.26
CA GLN A 20 -2.53 -2.22 10.21
C GLN A 20 -2.52 -3.65 9.67
N ARG A 21 -3.11 -4.59 10.42
CA ARG A 21 -3.27 -5.96 9.96
C ARG A 21 -4.51 -6.05 9.08
N ILE A 22 -4.38 -6.71 7.94
CA ILE A 22 -5.38 -6.74 6.89
C ILE A 22 -5.44 -8.14 6.25
N TRP A 23 -6.49 -8.36 5.48
CA TRP A 23 -6.61 -9.45 4.53
C TRP A 23 -6.47 -8.89 3.13
N VAL A 24 -5.71 -9.57 2.29
CA VAL A 24 -5.63 -9.26 0.87
C VAL A 24 -6.31 -10.37 0.11
N ASN A 25 -7.42 -10.04 -0.54
CA ASN A 25 -8.12 -10.96 -1.43
C ASN A 25 -7.75 -10.64 -2.86
N ILE A 26 -7.32 -11.65 -3.61
CA ILE A 26 -6.90 -11.50 -5.01
C ILE A 26 -7.73 -12.46 -5.85
N SER A 27 -8.43 -11.92 -6.83
CA SER A 27 -9.38 -12.64 -7.66
C SER A 27 -9.38 -12.09 -9.09
N MET A 28 -10.20 -12.68 -9.96
CA MET A 28 -10.42 -12.14 -11.31
C MET A 28 -11.06 -10.73 -11.30
N GLY A 29 -11.71 -10.36 -10.19
CA GLY A 29 -12.28 -9.02 -10.00
C GLY A 29 -11.25 -7.97 -9.60
N GLY A 30 -10.04 -8.36 -9.19
CA GLY A 30 -8.97 -7.46 -8.76
C GLY A 30 -8.42 -7.79 -7.38
N ILE A 31 -7.90 -6.76 -6.71
CA ILE A 31 -7.31 -6.84 -5.38
C ILE A 31 -8.19 -6.08 -4.39
N ARG A 32 -8.59 -6.73 -3.30
CA ARG A 32 -9.31 -6.12 -2.17
C ARG A 32 -8.46 -6.16 -0.91
N ILE A 33 -8.44 -5.04 -0.19
CA ILE A 33 -7.80 -4.88 1.11
C ILE A 33 -8.91 -4.75 2.15
N ILE A 34 -8.91 -5.66 3.11
CA ILE A 34 -9.95 -5.76 4.12
C ILE A 34 -9.28 -5.60 5.49
N ASP A 35 -9.80 -4.71 6.32
CA ASP A 35 -9.32 -4.57 7.69
C ASP A 35 -9.55 -5.87 8.50
N GLU A 36 -8.50 -6.39 9.14
CA GLU A 36 -8.61 -7.67 9.85
C GLU A 36 -9.55 -7.60 11.05
N LYS A 37 -9.61 -6.44 11.74
CA LYS A 37 -10.36 -6.30 12.98
C LYS A 37 -11.86 -6.10 12.73
N THR A 38 -12.19 -5.30 11.73
CA THR A 38 -13.56 -4.88 11.43
C THR A 38 -14.19 -5.66 10.28
N GLY A 39 -13.39 -6.26 9.41
CA GLY A 39 -13.86 -6.93 8.20
C GLY A 39 -14.31 -5.97 7.09
N VAL A 40 -14.08 -4.66 7.25
CA VAL A 40 -14.46 -3.64 6.26
C VAL A 40 -13.49 -3.67 5.08
N ILE A 41 -14.02 -3.64 3.86
CA ILE A 41 -13.22 -3.43 2.64
C ILE A 41 -12.78 -1.97 2.61
N GLU A 42 -11.50 -1.72 2.84
CA GLU A 42 -10.94 -0.37 2.82
C GLU A 42 -10.54 0.07 1.41
N HIS A 43 -10.06 -0.87 0.60
CA HIS A 43 -9.64 -0.59 -0.78
C HIS A 43 -10.07 -1.74 -1.69
N GLU A 44 -10.59 -1.39 -2.86
CA GLU A 44 -10.92 -2.32 -3.93
C GLU A 44 -10.41 -1.76 -5.26
N HIS A 45 -9.49 -2.49 -5.88
CA HIS A 45 -8.88 -2.12 -7.14
C HIS A 45 -9.15 -3.19 -8.18
N SER A 46 -9.98 -2.85 -9.18
CA SER A 46 -10.24 -3.71 -10.32
C SER A 46 -8.97 -3.99 -11.13
N VAL A 47 -8.91 -5.15 -11.80
CA VAL A 47 -7.73 -5.59 -12.57
C VAL A 47 -7.29 -4.56 -13.61
N ASP A 48 -8.24 -3.89 -14.28
CA ASP A 48 -7.97 -2.86 -15.29
C ASP A 48 -7.31 -1.60 -14.72
N LYS A 49 -7.40 -1.39 -13.40
CA LYS A 49 -6.77 -0.27 -12.71
C LYS A 49 -5.40 -0.59 -12.14
N ILE A 50 -5.00 -1.86 -12.13
CA ILE A 50 -3.69 -2.28 -11.61
C ILE A 50 -2.69 -2.29 -12.76
N SER A 51 -1.70 -1.40 -12.69
CA SER A 51 -0.74 -1.18 -13.79
C SER A 51 0.60 -1.88 -13.57
N PHE A 52 0.99 -2.15 -12.33
CA PHE A 52 2.28 -2.75 -12.02
C PHE A 52 2.29 -3.51 -10.70
N ILE A 53 3.05 -4.61 -10.63
CA ILE A 53 3.33 -5.35 -9.40
C ILE A 53 4.84 -5.38 -9.19
N ALA A 54 5.26 -4.88 -8.03
CA ALA A 54 6.66 -4.79 -7.62
C ALA A 54 6.96 -5.84 -6.54
N ARG A 55 8.04 -6.61 -6.71
CA ARG A 55 8.61 -7.41 -5.62
C ARG A 55 9.69 -6.61 -4.91
N ASP A 56 9.76 -6.74 -3.59
CA ASP A 56 10.88 -6.19 -2.85
C ASP A 56 12.04 -7.20 -2.91
N VAL A 57 13.18 -6.79 -3.50
CA VAL A 57 14.38 -7.63 -3.61
C VAL A 57 15.14 -7.75 -2.29
N THR A 58 14.86 -6.86 -1.34
CA THR A 58 15.52 -6.81 -0.02
C THR A 58 14.69 -7.47 1.08
N ASP A 59 13.38 -7.65 0.87
CA ASP A 59 12.48 -8.36 1.78
C ASP A 59 11.55 -9.29 0.99
N ASN A 60 11.85 -10.60 1.01
CA ASN A 60 11.06 -11.62 0.31
C ASN A 60 9.63 -11.78 0.87
N ARG A 61 9.30 -11.10 1.98
CA ARG A 61 7.95 -10.99 2.54
C ARG A 61 7.31 -9.65 2.22
N ALA A 62 7.80 -8.92 1.24
CA ALA A 62 7.21 -7.68 0.81
C ALA A 62 7.02 -7.64 -0.70
N PHE A 63 5.90 -7.07 -1.09
CA PHE A 63 5.58 -6.74 -2.46
C PHE A 63 4.74 -5.45 -2.46
N GLY A 64 4.56 -4.84 -3.61
CA GLY A 64 3.61 -3.75 -3.75
C GLY A 64 2.98 -3.77 -5.12
N TYR A 65 1.96 -2.95 -5.31
CA TYR A 65 1.35 -2.76 -6.61
C TYR A 65 0.99 -1.30 -6.83
N VAL A 66 0.95 -0.90 -8.09
CA VAL A 66 0.49 0.42 -8.53
C VAL A 66 -0.91 0.27 -9.08
N CYS A 67 -1.83 1.11 -8.61
CA CYS A 67 -3.18 1.22 -9.14
C CYS A 67 -3.55 2.69 -9.42
N GLY A 68 -4.56 2.90 -10.25
CA GLY A 68 -5.13 4.22 -10.52
C GLY A 68 -5.12 4.62 -11.99
N ALA A 69 -5.75 5.75 -12.28
CA ALA A 69 -5.82 6.31 -13.63
C ALA A 69 -4.64 7.25 -13.91
N SER A 70 -4.50 7.67 -15.18
CA SER A 70 -3.46 8.61 -15.61
C SER A 70 -3.42 9.84 -14.70
N GLY A 71 -2.27 10.07 -14.06
CA GLY A 71 -2.04 11.19 -13.14
C GLY A 71 -2.47 10.97 -11.68
N GLN A 72 -3.08 9.83 -11.35
CA GLN A 72 -3.54 9.48 -9.98
C GLN A 72 -3.06 8.08 -9.58
N HIS A 73 -1.85 7.71 -10.02
CA HIS A 73 -1.26 6.43 -9.66
C HIS A 73 -0.85 6.41 -8.19
N GLN A 74 -1.36 5.43 -7.47
CA GLN A 74 -1.04 5.17 -6.07
C GLN A 74 -0.25 3.87 -5.98
N PHE A 75 0.78 3.87 -5.14
CA PHE A 75 1.56 2.68 -4.84
C PHE A 75 1.20 2.17 -3.46
N LEU A 76 0.75 0.91 -3.39
CA LEU A 76 0.41 0.23 -2.15
C LEU A 76 1.49 -0.82 -1.86
N ALA A 77 2.15 -0.70 -0.70
CA ALA A 77 3.17 -1.62 -0.25
C ALA A 77 2.59 -2.60 0.78
N ILE A 78 2.80 -3.89 0.60
CA ILE A 78 2.25 -4.97 1.42
C ILE A 78 3.39 -5.78 2.01
N LYS A 79 3.32 -6.01 3.32
CA LYS A 79 4.21 -6.92 4.04
C LYS A 79 3.45 -8.15 4.48
N THR A 80 3.90 -9.31 4.05
CA THR A 80 3.31 -10.60 4.37
C THR A 80 3.98 -11.19 5.62
N ALA A 81 3.26 -12.04 6.36
CA ALA A 81 3.84 -12.74 7.51
C ALA A 81 4.84 -13.82 7.05
N GLN A 82 4.50 -14.49 5.94
CA GLN A 82 5.28 -15.55 5.29
C GLN A 82 5.86 -15.08 3.95
N GLN A 83 6.85 -15.79 3.42
CA GLN A 83 7.50 -15.43 2.16
C GLN A 83 6.51 -15.39 0.98
N VAL A 84 6.59 -14.34 0.18
CA VAL A 84 5.82 -14.20 -1.06
C VAL A 84 6.40 -15.19 -2.07
N GLY A 85 5.68 -16.28 -2.33
CA GLY A 85 6.02 -17.30 -3.32
C GLY A 85 4.76 -17.86 -3.98
N ILE A 86 4.90 -18.54 -5.13
CA ILE A 86 3.80 -19.13 -5.91
C ILE A 86 2.91 -20.07 -5.06
N HIS A 87 3.46 -20.69 -4.01
CA HIS A 87 2.72 -21.56 -3.09
C HIS A 87 2.00 -20.83 -1.94
N CYS A 88 2.23 -19.54 -1.71
CA CYS A 88 1.65 -18.80 -0.56
C CYS A 88 0.24 -18.25 -0.85
N TRP A 89 -0.25 -18.39 -2.08
CA TRP A 89 -1.52 -17.83 -2.56
C TRP A 89 -2.77 -18.61 -2.14
N SER A 90 -2.62 -19.70 -1.38
CA SER A 90 -3.78 -20.50 -0.95
C SER A 90 -4.46 -19.91 0.29
N HIS A 91 -3.73 -19.51 1.33
CA HIS A 91 -4.33 -18.99 2.57
C HIS A 91 -3.29 -18.20 3.38
N SER A 92 -3.26 -16.86 3.32
CA SER A 92 -2.51 -16.06 4.30
C SER A 92 -2.93 -14.60 4.39
N GLN A 93 -3.13 -14.16 5.63
CA GLN A 93 -3.26 -12.79 6.12
C GLN A 93 -2.03 -11.96 5.73
N LEU A 94 -2.21 -10.79 5.11
CA LEU A 94 -1.11 -9.93 4.64
C LEU A 94 -1.30 -8.54 5.24
N VAL A 95 -0.28 -7.91 5.81
CA VAL A 95 -0.31 -6.61 6.52
C VAL A 95 0.02 -5.48 5.53
N LEU A 96 -0.78 -4.41 5.42
CA LEU A 96 -0.49 -3.30 4.50
C LEU A 96 0.37 -2.21 5.14
N SER A 97 1.21 -1.60 4.32
CA SER A 97 1.88 -0.32 4.53
C SER A 97 1.25 0.70 3.59
N GLN A 98 0.23 1.44 4.04
CA GLN A 98 -0.32 2.57 3.30
C GLN A 98 0.64 3.77 3.46
N SER A 99 1.33 4.14 2.38
CA SER A 99 1.86 5.50 2.21
C SER A 99 0.87 6.26 1.32
N LEU A 100 -0.12 6.90 1.94
CA LEU A 100 -1.05 7.80 1.25
C LEU A 100 -0.26 9.03 0.79
N PHE A 101 0.04 9.11 -0.51
CA PHE A 101 0.44 10.35 -1.15
C PHE A 101 -0.83 11.20 -1.37
N THR A 102 -1.25 11.95 -0.34
CA THR A 102 -2.07 13.14 -0.58
C THR A 102 -1.13 14.27 -0.98
N PRO A 103 -1.30 14.94 -2.12
CA PRO A 103 -0.50 16.12 -2.44
C PRO A 103 -0.73 17.20 -1.37
N PRO A 104 0.31 17.96 -0.97
CA PRO A 104 0.14 19.04 -0.01
C PRO A 104 -0.82 20.11 -0.56
N PRO A 105 -1.65 20.74 0.29
CA PRO A 105 -2.52 21.82 -0.15
C PRO A 105 -1.70 23.00 -0.71
N PRO A 106 -2.19 23.70 -1.76
CA PRO A 106 -1.49 24.83 -2.34
C PRO A 106 -1.31 25.96 -1.30
N PRO A 107 -0.18 26.69 -1.34
CA PRO A 107 0.06 27.81 -0.42
C PRO A 107 -0.99 28.91 -0.63
N PRO A 108 -1.40 29.63 0.45
CA PRO A 108 -2.36 30.72 0.33
C PRO A 108 -1.79 31.83 -0.55
N LEU A 109 -2.55 32.22 -1.56
CA LEU A 109 -2.26 33.39 -2.40
C LEU A 109 -2.43 34.64 -1.54
N HIS A 110 -1.34 35.35 -1.28
CA HIS A 110 -1.41 36.68 -0.70
C HIS A 110 -2.00 37.65 -1.74
N PRO A 111 -3.00 38.48 -1.38
CA PRO A 111 -3.46 39.55 -2.25
C PRO A 111 -2.38 40.66 -2.38
N PRO A 112 -2.45 41.47 -3.45
CA PRO A 112 -1.39 42.41 -3.84
C PRO A 112 -1.16 43.55 -2.84
#